data_AF-A0A355QE01-F1
#
_entry.id   AF-A0A355QE01-F1
#
_cell.length_a   1.000
_cell.length_b   1.000
_cell.length_c   1.000
_cell.angle_alpha   90.00
_cell.angle_beta   90.00
_cell.angle_gamma   90.00
#
_symmetry.space_group_name_H-M   'P 1'
#
loop_
_entity.id
_entity.type
_entity.pdbx_description
1 polymer ?
#
loop_
_entity_poly.entity_id
_entity_poly.type
_entity_poly.pdbx_seq_one_letter_code
_entity_poly.pdbx_strand_id
1 'polypeptide(L)' 'MGRHLLTGVINATGVLLHTNLGRAPWGAAVDDTRYSTLEFDLSTGDRGSRQDRAPSLLARACGAEAAIVVNNCASA' A
#
# COMPACT_ATOMS: atom_id res chain seq x y z
N MET A 1 -7.54 -29.02 -12.78
CA MET A 1 -6.37 -28.21 -12.41
C MET A 1 -6.53 -26.84 -13.05
N GLY A 2 -6.92 -25.82 -12.27
CA GLY A 2 -7.26 -24.50 -12.81
C GLY A 2 -6.02 -23.78 -13.33
N ARG A 3 -6.10 -23.21 -14.53
CA ARG A 3 -5.04 -22.37 -15.09
C ARG A 3 -4.99 -21.05 -14.30
N HIS A 4 -3.94 -20.82 -13.55
CA HIS A 4 -3.68 -19.50 -12.97
C HIS A 4 -3.11 -18.57 -14.04
N LEU A 5 -3.65 -17.35 -14.15
CA LEU A 5 -3.19 -16.34 -15.09
C LEU A 5 -1.87 -15.66 -14.66
N LEU A 6 -1.49 -15.82 -13.39
CA LEU A 6 -0.26 -15.29 -12.79
C LEU A 6 0.42 -16.39 -11.97
N THR A 7 1.75 -16.41 -11.99
CA THR A 7 2.58 -17.35 -11.21
C THR A 7 3.78 -16.62 -10.60
N GLY A 8 4.28 -17.12 -9.48
CA GLY A 8 5.56 -16.70 -8.92
C GLY A 8 6.72 -17.03 -9.87
N VAL A 9 7.75 -16.18 -9.85
CA VAL A 9 8.94 -16.28 -10.72
C VAL A 9 10.21 -16.00 -9.91
N ILE A 10 11.35 -16.50 -10.40
CA ILE A 10 12.67 -16.18 -9.87
C ILE A 10 13.27 -15.06 -10.73
N ASN A 11 13.56 -13.91 -10.13
CA ASN A 11 14.24 -12.82 -10.83
C ASN A 11 15.77 -13.02 -10.81
N ALA A 12 16.33 -13.51 -11.92
CA ALA A 12 17.77 -13.68 -12.13
C ALA A 12 18.39 -12.60 -13.03
N THR A 13 17.66 -11.51 -13.30
CA THR A 13 18.10 -10.46 -14.25
C THR A 13 19.09 -9.46 -13.66
N GLY A 14 19.23 -9.43 -12.32
CA GLY A 14 19.95 -8.36 -11.61
C GLY A 14 19.21 -7.03 -11.52
N VAL A 15 18.02 -6.89 -12.12
CA VAL A 15 17.19 -5.68 -12.05
C VAL A 15 16.33 -5.72 -10.79
N LEU A 16 16.57 -4.80 -9.85
CA LEU A 16 15.84 -4.75 -8.57
C LEU A 16 14.36 -4.35 -8.74
N LEU A 17 14.10 -3.18 -9.36
CA LEU A 17 12.75 -2.69 -9.63
C LEU A 17 12.33 -3.07 -11.05
N HIS A 18 12.04 -4.35 -11.26
CA HIS A 18 11.70 -4.86 -12.57
C HIS A 18 10.23 -4.57 -12.91
N THR A 19 9.98 -3.61 -13.81
CA THR A 19 8.63 -3.18 -14.18
C THR A 19 7.75 -4.32 -14.70
N ASN A 20 8.30 -5.20 -15.55
CA ASN A 20 7.55 -6.34 -16.07
C ASN A 20 7.33 -7.48 -15.06
N LEU A 21 8.09 -7.53 -13.95
CA LEU A 21 7.93 -8.55 -12.90
C LEU A 21 7.22 -8.01 -11.65
N GLY A 22 6.60 -6.82 -11.73
CA GLY A 22 5.81 -6.27 -10.62
C GLY A 22 6.55 -5.36 -9.65
N ARG A 23 7.71 -4.80 -10.03
CA ARG A 23 8.49 -3.83 -9.23
C ARG A 23 8.99 -4.44 -7.91
N ALA A 24 8.70 -3.82 -6.77
CA ALA A 24 9.21 -4.22 -5.46
C ALA A 24 8.38 -5.40 -4.90
N PRO A 25 8.98 -6.56 -4.61
CA PRO A 25 8.28 -7.63 -3.93
C PRO A 25 7.96 -7.23 -2.48
N TRP A 26 6.79 -7.62 -1.99
CA TRP A 26 6.36 -7.35 -0.61
C TRP A 26 6.39 -8.63 0.23
N GLY A 27 7.04 -8.58 1.40
CA GLY A 27 7.38 -9.77 2.19
C GLY A 27 6.35 -10.23 3.24
N ALA A 28 5.26 -9.48 3.46
CA ALA A 28 4.28 -9.81 4.48
C ALA A 28 2.86 -9.87 3.88
N ALA A 29 2.16 -10.99 4.07
CA ALA A 29 0.73 -11.05 3.78
C ALA A 29 -0.01 -10.17 4.79
N VAL A 30 -0.81 -9.22 4.29
CA VAL A 30 -1.81 -8.53 5.11
C VAL A 30 -3.04 -9.42 5.15
N ASP A 31 -3.49 -9.81 6.34
CA ASP A 31 -4.77 -10.50 6.49
C ASP A 31 -5.90 -9.49 6.24
N ASP A 32 -6.50 -9.56 5.06
CA ASP A 32 -7.58 -8.68 4.60
C ASP A 32 -8.98 -9.25 4.88
N THR A 33 -9.07 -10.38 5.58
CA THR A 33 -10.35 -11.08 5.81
C THR A 33 -11.19 -10.51 6.95
N ARG A 34 -10.67 -9.51 7.68
CA ARG A 34 -11.31 -8.93 8.88
C ARG A 34 -11.70 -7.47 8.67
N TYR A 35 -12.76 -7.05 9.35
CA TYR A 35 -13.10 -5.64 9.46
C TYR A 35 -11.96 -4.87 10.12
N SER A 36 -11.76 -3.63 9.67
CA SER A 36 -10.74 -2.73 10.20
C SER A 36 -11.31 -1.32 10.35
N THR A 37 -10.60 -0.48 11.09
CA THR A 37 -10.95 0.92 11.33
C THR A 37 -10.53 1.83 10.17
N LEU A 38 -10.75 1.38 8.93
CA LEU A 38 -10.25 2.04 7.71
C LEU A 38 -10.74 3.48 7.55
N GLU A 39 -12.02 3.72 7.82
CA GLU A 39 -12.68 5.04 7.79
C GLU A 39 -13.48 5.26 9.09
N PHE A 40 -12.97 4.77 10.23
CA PHE A 40 -13.65 4.86 11.53
C PHE A 40 -12.67 5.29 12.62
N ASP A 41 -13.07 6.29 13.40
CA ASP A 41 -12.31 6.80 14.53
C ASP A 41 -12.84 6.19 15.84
N LEU A 42 -12.00 5.45 16.55
CA LEU A 42 -12.36 4.80 17.81
C LEU A 42 -12.49 5.80 18.97
N SER A 43 -11.89 6.98 18.86
CA SER A 43 -11.93 8.00 19.91
C SER A 43 -13.24 8.78 19.93
N THR A 44 -13.81 9.03 18.75
CA THR A 44 -15.09 9.76 18.59
C THR A 44 -16.28 8.84 18.37
N GLY A 45 -16.05 7.65 17.77
CA GLY A 45 -17.11 6.76 17.32
C GLY A 45 -17.72 7.15 15.98
N ASP A 46 -17.14 8.13 15.28
CA ASP A 46 -17.64 8.66 14.01
C ASP A 46 -16.84 8.16 12.80
N ARG A 47 -17.33 8.51 11.60
CA ARG A 47 -16.60 8.28 10.35
C ARG A 47 -15.33 9.14 10.32
N GLY A 48 -14.18 8.50 10.14
CA GLY A 48 -12.88 9.14 9.95
C GLY A 48 -12.39 9.08 8.51
N SER A 49 -11.27 9.74 8.22
CA SER A 49 -10.64 9.70 6.89
C SER A 49 -9.53 8.68 6.83
N ARG A 50 -9.51 7.86 5.76
CA ARG A 50 -8.38 6.95 5.52
C ARG A 50 -7.05 7.67 5.24
N GLN A 51 -7.10 8.98 4.96
CA GLN A 51 -5.92 9.81 4.72
C GLN A 51 -5.24 10.30 6.02
N ASP A 52 -5.77 9.97 7.20
CA ASP A 52 -5.23 10.49 8.46
C ASP A 52 -3.99 9.70 8.95
N ARG A 53 -3.83 8.45 8.52
CA ARG A 53 -2.82 7.51 9.06
C ARG A 53 -1.52 7.45 8.25
N ALA A 54 -1.54 6.80 7.08
CA ALA A 54 -0.32 6.63 6.29
C ALA A 54 0.26 7.97 5.80
N PRO A 55 -0.55 8.95 5.34
CA PRO A 55 -0.02 10.26 4.95
C PRO A 55 0.61 11.04 6.11
N SER A 56 0.09 10.96 7.34
CA SER A 56 0.73 11.66 8.48
C SER A 56 2.11 11.08 8.81
N LEU A 57 2.30 9.76 8.65
CA LEU A 57 3.62 9.13 8.75
C LEU A 57 4.57 9.60 7.64
N LEU A 58 4.07 9.73 6.41
CA LEU A 58 4.86 10.23 5.28
C LEU A 58 5.26 11.70 5.45
N ALA A 59 4.33 12.56 5.86
CA ALA A 59 4.62 13.96 6.13
C ALA A 59 5.74 14.10 7.18
N ARG A 60 5.65 13.34 8.27
CA ARG A 60 6.70 13.28 9.30
C ARG A 60 8.03 12.78 8.77
N ALA A 61 8.03 11.71 7.98
CA ALA A 61 9.25 11.13 7.41
C ALA A 61 9.95 12.10 6.44
N CYS A 62 9.18 12.92 5.72
CA CYS A 62 9.70 13.90 4.77
C CYS A 62 9.97 15.28 5.38
N GLY A 63 9.59 15.53 6.64
CA GLY A 63 9.64 16.85 7.25
C GLY A 63 8.68 17.86 6.58
N ALA A 64 7.60 17.38 5.99
CA ALA A 64 6.58 18.19 5.32
C ALA A 64 5.44 18.58 6.27
N GLU A 65 4.74 19.67 5.96
CA GLU A 65 3.55 20.13 6.72
C GLU A 65 2.40 19.12 6.65
N ALA A 66 2.14 18.57 5.46
CA ALA A 66 1.07 17.61 5.20
C ALA A 66 1.43 16.68 4.04
N ALA A 67 0.70 15.58 3.89
CA ALA A 67 0.81 14.68 2.75
C ALA A 67 -0.56 14.09 2.40
N ILE A 68 -0.67 13.57 1.17
CA ILE A 68 -1.81 12.80 0.69
C ILE A 68 -1.30 11.56 -0.06
N VAL A 69 -2.02 10.44 0.03
CA VAL A 69 -1.72 9.23 -0.74
C VAL A 69 -2.83 8.99 -1.74
N VAL A 70 -2.44 8.94 -3.01
CA VAL A 70 -3.30 8.59 -4.14
C VAL A 70 -2.89 7.24 -4.73
N ASN A 71 -3.69 6.72 -5.65
CA ASN A 71 -3.51 5.39 -6.25
C ASN A 71 -2.07 5.14 -6.77
N ASN A 72 -1.52 6.08 -7.54
CA ASN A 72 -0.16 6.00 -8.07
C ASN A 72 0.38 7.40 -8.39
N CYS A 73 1.69 7.48 -8.68
CA CYS A 73 2.34 8.75 -9.04
C CYS A 73 1.81 9.37 -10.34
N ALA A 74 1.14 8.63 -11.22
CA ALA A 74 0.53 9.20 -12.43
C ALA A 74 -0.79 9.94 -12.13
N SER A 75 -1.38 9.70 -10.96
CA SER A 75 -2.60 10.37 -10.49
C SER A 75 -2.32 11.53 -9.54
N ALA A 76 -1.06 11.68 -9.12
CA ALA A 76 -0.62 12.62 -8.10
C ALA A 76 -0.47 14.04 -8.66
#